data_AF-A0A5E7ZYJ3-F1
#
_entry.id   AF-A0A5E7ZYJ3-F1
#
_cell.length_a   1.000
_cell.length_b   1.000
_cell.length_c   1.000
_cell.angle_alpha   90.00
_cell.angle_beta   90.00
_cell.angle_gamma   90.00
#
_symmetry.space_group_name_H-M   'P 1'
#
loop_
_entity.id
_entity.type
_entity.pdbx_description
1 polymer ?
#
loop_
_entity_poly.entity_id
_entity_poly.type
_entity_poly.pdbx_seq_one_letter_code
_entity_poly.pdbx_strand_id
1 'polypeptide(L)'
;MMHVFPRTFTMPMQRGERAATASAEPLTSAAYISLRREAAGLSIKEVAGMLARNADEVAHALDLIYALETSGNTARRPETLEALRSIFPFDPDVYRQLATDPANSHPRICRGCGCSHWDPCSSDEHGACAWATDTACTACLPDTAPVECCQ
;
A
#
# COMPACT_ATOMS: atom_id res chain seq x y z
N MET A 1 18.01 -13.40 33.06
CA MET A 1 18.63 -13.07 31.76
C MET A 1 17.53 -13.05 30.72
N MET A 2 17.05 -11.87 30.34
CA MET A 2 16.08 -11.73 29.26
C MET A 2 16.86 -11.74 27.95
N HIS A 3 16.71 -12.79 27.16
CA HIS A 3 17.26 -12.85 25.82
C HIS A 3 16.47 -11.87 24.94
N VAL A 4 17.11 -10.74 24.64
CA VAL A 4 16.69 -9.80 23.60
C VAL A 4 16.84 -10.55 22.28
N PHE A 5 15.75 -11.06 21.73
CA PHE A 5 15.73 -11.55 20.35
C PHE A 5 15.94 -10.35 19.43
N PRO A 6 16.98 -10.33 18.57
CA PRO A 6 17.02 -9.35 17.51
C PRO A 6 15.88 -9.70 16.56
N ARG A 7 14.82 -8.88 16.56
CA ARG A 7 13.87 -8.82 15.45
C ARG A 7 14.70 -8.38 14.25
N THR A 8 15.19 -9.33 13.47
CA THR A 8 15.53 -9.11 12.07
C THR A 8 14.23 -8.78 11.35
N PHE A 9 13.82 -7.53 11.51
CA PHE A 9 12.84 -6.89 10.66
C PHE A 9 13.51 -6.83 9.29
N THR A 10 13.19 -7.77 8.41
CA THR A 10 13.46 -7.60 6.98
C THR A 10 12.84 -6.27 6.61
N MET A 11 13.63 -5.20 6.49
CA MET A 11 13.08 -3.90 6.16
C MET A 11 12.48 -4.04 4.75
N PRO A 12 11.15 -3.95 4.58
CA PRO A 12 10.60 -3.76 3.26
C PRO A 12 11.28 -2.51 2.72
N MET A 13 11.78 -2.56 1.48
CA MET A 13 12.41 -1.43 0.78
C MET A 13 11.78 -0.13 1.26
N GLN A 14 12.61 0.77 1.79
CA GLN A 14 12.13 2.02 2.37
C GLN A 14 11.23 2.65 1.30
N ARG A 15 10.01 3.07 1.66
CA ARG A 15 9.01 3.54 0.68
C ARG A 15 9.60 4.58 -0.29
N GLY A 16 10.59 5.34 0.16
CA GLY A 16 11.37 6.26 -0.64
C GLY A 16 12.25 5.63 -1.71
N GLU A 17 12.94 4.51 -1.45
CA GLU A 17 13.73 3.79 -2.47
C GLU A 17 12.82 3.34 -3.62
N ARG A 18 11.66 2.74 -3.29
CA ARG A 18 10.66 2.35 -4.29
C ARG A 18 10.12 3.54 -5.06
N ALA A 19 9.83 4.65 -4.38
CA ALA A 19 9.35 5.86 -5.03
C ALA A 19 10.40 6.48 -5.98
N ALA A 20 11.69 6.42 -5.61
CA ALA A 20 12.79 6.97 -6.39
C ALA A 20 13.08 6.17 -7.67
N THR A 21 12.89 4.85 -7.65
CA THR A 21 13.16 3.97 -8.81
C THR A 21 11.90 3.59 -9.60
N ALA A 22 10.75 4.19 -9.27
CA ALA A 22 9.48 3.78 -9.87
C ALA A 22 9.41 4.08 -11.37
N SER A 23 8.94 3.10 -12.15
CA SER A 23 8.67 3.28 -13.58
C SER A 23 7.39 4.10 -13.81
N ALA A 24 7.27 4.66 -15.01
CA ALA A 24 6.06 5.38 -15.46
C ALA A 24 4.92 4.43 -15.89
N GLU A 25 5.09 3.12 -15.78
CA GLU A 25 4.06 2.16 -16.19
C GLU A 25 2.79 2.30 -15.33
N PRO A 26 1.60 2.12 -15.90
CA PRO A 26 0.35 2.15 -15.14
C PRO A 26 0.37 1.18 -13.96
N LEU A 27 -0.10 1.62 -12.80
CA LEU A 27 -0.16 0.76 -11.62
C LEU A 27 -1.27 -0.27 -11.82
N THR A 28 -1.01 -1.54 -11.49
CA THR A 28 -2.08 -2.54 -11.46
C THR A 28 -2.83 -2.48 -10.13
N SER A 29 -4.07 -2.95 -10.12
CA SER A 29 -4.86 -3.10 -8.88
C SER A 29 -4.16 -4.01 -7.85
N ALA A 30 -3.47 -5.05 -8.32
CA ALA A 30 -2.65 -5.93 -7.48
C ALA A 30 -1.48 -5.19 -6.82
N ALA A 31 -0.71 -4.41 -7.59
CA ALA A 31 0.38 -3.61 -7.06
C ALA A 31 -0.12 -2.54 -6.08
N TYR A 32 -1.29 -1.95 -6.33
CA TYR A 32 -1.91 -1.00 -5.42
C TYR A 32 -2.22 -1.62 -4.06
N ILE A 33 -2.90 -2.78 -4.00
CA ILE A 33 -3.19 -3.45 -2.72
C ILE A 33 -1.91 -3.80 -1.97
N SER A 34 -0.90 -4.32 -2.68
CA SER A 34 0.39 -4.67 -2.09
C SER A 34 1.07 -3.45 -1.46
N LEU A 35 1.12 -2.32 -2.18
CA LEU A 35 1.68 -1.06 -1.67
C LEU A 35 0.95 -0.56 -0.42
N ARG A 36 -0.38 -0.60 -0.41
CA ARG A 36 -1.19 -0.13 0.73
C ARG A 36 -1.01 -1.02 1.95
N ARG A 37 -0.99 -2.35 1.76
CA ARG A 37 -0.70 -3.31 2.84
C ARG A 37 0.68 -3.05 3.44
N GLU A 38 1.70 -2.92 2.61
CA GLU A 38 3.07 -2.66 3.07
C GLU A 38 3.21 -1.27 3.70
N ALA A 39 2.43 -0.29 3.23
CA ALA A 39 2.34 1.02 3.85
C ALA A 39 1.63 1.00 5.23
N ALA A 40 0.83 -0.02 5.50
CA ALA A 40 0.32 -0.30 6.85
C ALA A 40 1.30 -1.12 7.71
N GLY A 41 2.44 -1.55 7.14
CA GLY A 41 3.42 -2.37 7.83
C GLY A 41 2.96 -3.82 8.06
N LEU A 42 1.95 -4.27 7.34
CA LEU A 42 1.36 -5.60 7.52
C LEU A 42 1.95 -6.61 6.54
N SER A 43 2.26 -7.81 7.01
CA SER A 43 2.54 -8.96 6.16
C SER A 43 1.24 -9.59 5.64
N ILE A 44 1.35 -10.37 4.55
CA ILE A 44 0.24 -11.16 4.02
C ILE A 44 -0.35 -12.09 5.09
N LYS A 45 0.50 -12.68 5.94
CA LYS A 45 0.07 -13.57 7.03
C LYS A 45 -0.72 -12.85 8.10
N GLU A 46 -0.32 -11.63 8.47
CA GLU A 46 -1.06 -10.82 9.44
C GLU A 46 -2.43 -10.40 8.88
N VAL A 47 -2.49 -9.97 7.61
CA VAL A 47 -3.78 -9.65 6.96
C VAL A 47 -4.68 -10.87 6.91
N ALA A 48 -4.17 -12.03 6.48
CA ALA A 48 -4.96 -13.25 6.42
C ALA A 48 -5.48 -13.68 7.81
N GLY A 49 -4.65 -13.55 8.85
CA GLY A 49 -5.07 -13.83 10.22
C GLY A 49 -6.16 -12.89 10.74
N MET A 50 -6.14 -11.61 10.35
CA MET A 50 -7.19 -10.65 10.70
C MET A 50 -8.47 -10.82 9.88
N LEU A 51 -8.34 -11.33 8.65
CA LEU A 51 -9.48 -11.56 7.75
C LEU A 51 -10.25 -12.85 8.10
N ALA A 52 -9.55 -13.87 8.57
CA ALA A 52 -10.15 -15.16 8.93
C ALA A 52 -11.01 -15.05 10.20
N ARG A 53 -12.19 -15.71 10.20
CA ARG A 53 -13.08 -15.71 11.38
C ARG A 53 -12.66 -16.73 12.44
N ASN A 54 -11.89 -17.74 12.04
CA ASN A 54 -11.39 -18.82 12.88
C ASN A 54 -10.11 -19.41 12.25
N ALA A 55 -9.45 -20.31 12.98
CA ALA A 55 -8.16 -20.89 12.56
C ALA A 55 -8.25 -21.69 11.26
N ASP A 56 -9.38 -22.35 10.99
CA ASP A 56 -9.56 -23.20 9.79
C ASP A 56 -9.68 -22.35 8.51
N GLU A 57 -10.08 -21.09 8.62
CA GLU A 57 -10.24 -20.17 7.49
C GLU A 57 -8.94 -19.44 7.09
N VAL A 58 -7.87 -19.51 7.91
CA VAL A 58 -6.62 -18.76 7.67
C VAL A 58 -5.96 -19.15 6.35
N ALA A 59 -5.96 -20.44 6.00
CA ALA A 59 -5.38 -20.90 4.73
C ALA A 59 -6.11 -20.30 3.51
N HIS A 60 -7.44 -20.27 3.54
CA HIS A 60 -8.24 -19.65 2.49
C HIS A 60 -8.06 -18.13 2.43
N ALA A 61 -7.92 -17.46 3.58
CA ALA A 61 -7.61 -16.05 3.63
C ALA A 61 -6.23 -15.74 3.03
N LEU A 62 -5.21 -16.57 3.28
CA LEU A 62 -3.88 -16.45 2.66
C LEU A 62 -3.97 -16.55 1.14
N ASP A 63 -4.63 -17.60 0.63
CA ASP A 63 -4.79 -17.79 -0.81
C ASP A 63 -5.50 -16.61 -1.47
N LEU A 64 -6.50 -16.04 -0.79
CA LEU A 64 -7.20 -14.84 -1.25
C LEU A 64 -6.27 -13.64 -1.36
N ILE A 65 -5.45 -13.35 -0.35
CA ILE A 65 -4.50 -12.22 -0.42
C ILE A 65 -3.47 -12.43 -1.52
N TYR A 66 -2.90 -13.63 -1.63
CA TYR A 66 -1.96 -13.95 -2.72
C TYR A 66 -2.59 -13.79 -4.10
N ALA A 67 -3.83 -14.24 -4.27
CA ALA A 67 -4.56 -14.05 -5.52
C ALA A 67 -4.74 -12.56 -5.83
N LEU A 68 -5.14 -11.74 -4.86
CA LEU A 68 -5.37 -10.30 -5.05
C LEU A 68 -4.09 -9.51 -5.33
N GLU A 69 -2.95 -9.93 -4.80
CA GLU A 69 -1.64 -9.32 -5.06
C GLU A 69 -0.93 -9.92 -6.29
N THR A 70 -1.59 -10.82 -7.02
CA THR A 70 -1.10 -11.34 -8.30
C THR A 70 -1.69 -10.55 -9.46
N SER A 71 -0.84 -9.97 -10.30
CA SER A 71 -1.25 -9.22 -11.50
C SER A 71 -2.22 -10.02 -12.38
N GLY A 72 -3.29 -9.37 -12.85
CA GLY A 72 -4.32 -9.99 -13.68
C GLY A 72 -5.49 -10.59 -12.90
N ASN A 73 -5.37 -10.76 -11.59
CA ASN A 73 -6.48 -11.13 -10.73
C ASN A 73 -7.16 -9.89 -10.12
N THR A 74 -8.48 -9.99 -9.94
CA THR A 74 -9.28 -8.94 -9.32
C THR A 74 -10.28 -9.52 -8.34
N ALA A 75 -10.63 -8.74 -7.32
CA ALA A 75 -11.68 -9.10 -6.38
C ALA A 75 -13.01 -9.24 -7.13
N ARG A 76 -13.62 -10.41 -7.06
CA ARG A 76 -14.91 -10.69 -7.70
C ARG A 76 -16.11 -10.13 -6.92
N ARG A 77 -15.92 -9.89 -5.63
CA ARG A 77 -16.97 -9.55 -4.68
C ARG A 77 -16.64 -8.24 -3.97
N PRO A 78 -17.54 -7.24 -3.96
CA PRO A 78 -17.33 -5.99 -3.23
C PRO A 78 -17.05 -6.20 -1.73
N GLU A 79 -17.66 -7.21 -1.13
CA GLU A 79 -17.53 -7.52 0.30
C GLU A 79 -16.09 -7.91 0.67
N THR A 80 -15.33 -8.49 -0.28
CA THR A 80 -13.91 -8.75 -0.09
C THR A 80 -13.12 -7.46 0.10
N LEU A 81 -13.42 -6.42 -0.68
CA LEU A 81 -12.74 -5.13 -0.57
C LEU A 81 -13.13 -4.41 0.73
N GLU A 82 -14.41 -4.45 1.11
CA GLU A 82 -14.86 -3.87 2.39
C GLU A 82 -14.19 -4.54 3.59
N ALA A 83 -14.08 -5.87 3.57
CA ALA A 83 -13.40 -6.61 4.62
C ALA A 83 -11.91 -6.23 4.72
N LEU A 84 -11.21 -6.11 3.59
CA LEU A 84 -9.81 -5.66 3.59
C LEU A 84 -9.66 -4.22 4.07
N ARG A 85 -10.58 -3.32 3.68
CA ARG A 85 -10.52 -1.90 4.05
C ARG A 85 -10.64 -1.69 5.56
N SER A 86 -11.31 -2.62 6.25
CA SER A 86 -11.37 -2.63 7.71
C SER A 86 -10.04 -2.98 8.39
N ILE A 87 -9.10 -3.59 7.65
CA ILE A 87 -7.81 -4.07 8.17
C ILE A 87 -6.69 -3.06 7.90
N PHE A 88 -6.64 -2.49 6.69
CA PHE A 88 -5.66 -1.47 6.33
C PHE A 88 -6.26 -0.44 5.37
N PRO A 89 -5.75 0.80 5.39
CA PRO A 89 -6.35 1.88 4.62
C PRO A 89 -6.07 1.71 3.13
N PHE A 90 -7.12 1.72 2.31
CA PHE A 90 -7.09 1.93 0.86
C PHE A 90 -8.47 2.38 0.38
N ASP A 91 -8.56 2.84 -0.86
CA ASP A 91 -9.81 3.24 -1.52
C ASP A 91 -10.31 2.14 -2.48
N PRO A 92 -11.48 1.53 -2.22
CA PRO A 92 -12.08 0.54 -3.11
C PRO A 92 -12.40 1.09 -4.52
N ASP A 93 -12.69 2.37 -4.66
CA ASP A 93 -12.99 2.97 -5.96
C ASP A 93 -11.72 3.13 -6.80
N VAL A 94 -10.60 3.55 -6.18
CA VAL A 94 -9.28 3.53 -6.83
C VAL A 94 -8.92 2.10 -7.24
N TYR A 95 -9.11 1.12 -6.35
CA TYR A 95 -8.87 -0.29 -6.70
C TYR A 95 -9.67 -0.74 -7.93
N ARG A 96 -10.99 -0.45 -7.96
CA ARG A 96 -11.87 -0.81 -9.08
C ARG A 96 -11.42 -0.13 -10.36
N GLN A 97 -11.12 1.16 -10.31
CA GLN A 97 -10.65 1.93 -11.45
C GLN A 97 -9.36 1.33 -12.04
N LEU A 98 -8.39 0.95 -11.21
CA LEU A 98 -7.17 0.27 -11.68
C LEU A 98 -7.44 -1.11 -12.28
N ALA A 99 -8.51 -1.78 -11.86
CA ALA A 99 -8.90 -3.11 -12.31
C ALA A 99 -9.72 -3.10 -13.62
N THR A 100 -10.54 -2.07 -13.86
CA THR A 100 -11.52 -2.05 -14.96
C THR A 100 -11.28 -0.98 -16.00
N ASP A 101 -10.74 0.17 -15.60
CA ASP A 101 -10.68 1.34 -16.47
C ASP A 101 -9.37 1.35 -17.26
N PRO A 102 -9.36 1.99 -18.45
CA PRO A 102 -8.15 2.16 -19.22
C PRO A 102 -7.12 2.99 -18.44
N ALA A 103 -5.83 2.72 -18.69
CA ALA A 103 -4.72 3.31 -17.95
C ALA A 103 -4.67 4.85 -17.96
N ASN A 104 -5.21 5.49 -18.98
CA ASN A 104 -5.27 6.96 -19.08
C ASN A 104 -6.31 7.59 -18.14
N SER A 105 -7.24 6.80 -17.61
CA SER A 105 -8.21 7.23 -16.60
C SER A 105 -7.69 6.96 -15.18
N HIS A 106 -6.58 6.25 -15.01
CA HIS A 106 -6.07 5.90 -13.70
C HIS A 106 -5.66 7.15 -12.93
N PRO A 107 -5.95 7.22 -11.62
CA PRO A 107 -5.57 8.37 -10.85
C PRO A 107 -4.08 8.38 -10.57
N ARG A 108 -3.60 9.54 -10.13
CA ARG A 108 -2.22 9.66 -9.66
C ARG A 108 -2.06 8.93 -8.33
N ILE A 109 -1.15 7.95 -8.29
CA ILE A 109 -0.87 7.11 -7.13
C ILE A 109 0.63 7.07 -6.87
N CYS A 110 1.00 7.26 -5.60
CA CYS A 110 2.39 7.17 -5.16
C CYS A 110 2.88 5.72 -5.26
N ARG A 111 4.01 5.53 -5.94
CA ARG A 111 4.61 4.20 -6.19
C ARG A 111 5.40 3.66 -4.99
N GLY A 112 5.64 4.49 -3.97
CA GLY A 112 6.27 4.06 -2.73
C GLY A 112 5.29 3.47 -1.69
N CYS A 113 4.03 3.90 -1.69
CA CYS A 113 3.08 3.61 -0.61
C CYS A 113 1.63 3.44 -1.05
N GLY A 114 1.31 3.74 -2.31
CA GLY A 114 -0.04 3.64 -2.84
C GLY A 114 -0.97 4.81 -2.48
N CYS A 115 -0.53 5.90 -1.83
CA CYS A 115 -1.46 7.01 -1.58
C CYS A 115 -1.82 7.79 -2.84
N SER A 116 -3.07 8.21 -2.89
CA SER A 116 -3.70 9.02 -3.93
C SER A 116 -4.23 10.31 -3.30
N HIS A 117 -4.90 11.13 -4.12
CA HIS A 117 -5.56 12.35 -3.61
C HIS A 117 -6.70 12.05 -2.62
N TRP A 118 -7.35 10.89 -2.73
CA TRP A 118 -8.51 10.54 -1.89
C TRP A 118 -8.17 9.65 -0.69
N ASP A 119 -6.99 9.01 -0.68
CA ASP A 119 -6.53 8.15 0.41
C ASP A 119 -5.12 8.52 0.93
N PRO A 120 -4.95 9.64 1.65
CA PRO A 120 -3.65 10.13 2.08
C PRO A 120 -2.82 9.09 2.85
N CYS A 121 -1.50 9.26 2.77
CA CYS A 121 -0.51 8.40 3.41
C CYS A 121 -0.53 8.48 4.94
N SER A 122 -0.90 9.62 5.52
CA SER A 122 -1.12 9.79 6.96
C SER A 122 -2.54 10.31 7.20
N SER A 123 -3.11 9.92 8.33
CA SER A 123 -4.43 10.38 8.79
C SER A 123 -4.36 11.72 9.52
N ASP A 124 -3.22 12.41 9.50
CA ASP A 124 -3.05 13.69 10.19
C ASP A 124 -3.88 14.79 9.49
N GLU A 125 -4.32 15.78 10.28
CA GLU A 125 -5.25 16.87 9.91
C GLU A 125 -4.82 17.74 8.70
N HIS A 126 -3.68 17.45 8.05
CA HIS A 126 -3.10 18.23 6.96
C HIS A 126 -3.61 17.85 5.56
N GLY A 127 -4.57 16.92 5.44
CA GLY A 127 -5.24 16.58 4.18
C GLY A 127 -4.42 15.71 3.23
N ALA A 128 -4.84 15.65 1.95
CA ALA A 128 -4.20 14.83 0.91
C ALA A 128 -2.68 15.07 0.86
N CYS A 129 -1.88 14.01 0.71
CA CYS A 129 -0.42 14.17 0.64
C CYS A 129 -0.02 15.06 -0.54
N ALA A 130 0.90 15.99 -0.29
CA ALA A 130 1.54 16.74 -1.37
C ALA A 130 2.40 15.79 -2.22
N TRP A 131 2.57 16.15 -3.50
CA TRP A 131 3.33 15.37 -4.47
C TRP A 131 4.73 15.93 -4.68
N ALA A 132 5.75 15.07 -4.60
CA ALA A 132 7.14 15.42 -4.88
C ALA A 132 7.47 15.22 -6.37
N THR A 133 6.93 14.17 -6.98
CA THR A 133 7.06 13.87 -8.43
C THR A 133 5.76 13.28 -8.95
N ASP A 134 5.61 13.10 -10.26
CA ASP A 134 4.42 12.47 -10.87
C ASP A 134 4.05 11.11 -10.26
N THR A 135 5.04 10.36 -9.76
CA THR A 135 4.89 9.02 -9.22
C THR A 135 5.16 8.93 -7.71
N ALA A 136 5.53 10.01 -7.03
CA ALA A 136 5.92 9.99 -5.61
C ALA A 136 5.28 11.11 -4.79
N CYS A 137 4.75 10.75 -3.61
CA CYS A 137 4.34 11.73 -2.61
C CYS A 137 5.53 12.21 -1.78
N THR A 138 5.38 13.38 -1.18
CA THR A 138 6.36 14.01 -0.28
C THR A 138 6.67 13.18 0.97
N ALA A 139 5.76 12.31 1.42
CA ALA A 139 6.03 11.41 2.53
C ALA A 139 7.01 10.28 2.17
N CYS A 140 7.01 9.83 0.91
CA CYS A 140 7.94 8.81 0.43
C CYS A 140 9.23 9.42 -0.09
N LEU A 141 9.13 10.57 -0.77
CA LEU A 141 10.28 11.30 -1.29
C LEU A 141 10.24 12.72 -0.72
N PRO A 142 10.71 12.92 0.53
CA PRO A 142 10.77 14.25 1.12
C PRO A 142 11.69 15.13 0.28
N ASP A 143 11.32 16.41 0.16
CA ASP A 143 12.18 17.39 -0.47
C ASP A 143 13.45 17.50 0.39
N THR A 144 14.55 16.94 -0.12
CA THR A 144 15.84 16.98 0.55
C THR A 144 16.54 18.29 0.21
N ALA A 145 15.83 19.41 0.39
CA ALA A 145 16.53 20.67 0.56
C ALA A 145 17.36 20.53 1.85
N PRO A 146 18.69 20.68 1.81
CA PRO A 146 19.49 20.66 3.03
C PRO A 146 18.96 21.78 3.92
N VAL A 147 18.42 21.41 5.08
CA VAL A 147 18.19 22.36 6.15
C VAL A 147 19.59 22.79 6.56
N GLU A 148 20.05 23.95 6.08
CA GLU A 148 21.23 24.60 6.62
C GLU A 148 20.91 24.88 8.09
N CYS A 149 21.31 23.97 8.97
CA CYS A 149 21.37 24.23 10.40
C CYS A 149 22.30 25.42 10.59
N CYS A 150 21.72 26.61 10.70
CA CYS A 150 22.44 27.81 11.10
C CYS A 150 23.06 27.54 12.47
N GLN A 151 24.39 27.45 12.49
CA GLN A 151 25.23 27.56 13.69
C GLN A 151 25.26 29.00 14.17
#